data_AF-A0A1Y1QXR8-F1
#
_entry.id   AF-A0A1Y1QXR8-F1
#
_cell.length_a   1.000
_cell.length_b   1.000
_cell.length_c   1.000
_cell.angle_alpha   90.00
_cell.angle_beta   90.00
_cell.angle_gamma   90.00
#
_symmetry.space_group_name_H-M   'P 1'
#
loop_
_entity.id
_entity.type
_entity.pdbx_description
1 polymer ?
#
loop_
_entity_poly.entity_id
_entity_poly.type
_entity_poly.pdbx_seq_one_letter_code
_entity_poly.pdbx_strand_id
1 'polypeptide(L)'
;MKAMFSALLCASSLNACQAPTTPEPRQEKGVHIPSAAEISGTQEQHYAAQLPLLQARNASADANASIQQGKRYFLCNAGRSTTVPGIAPDVYAQVRDKCPTECLEGVTDAIYGENHRRYLTVALDYAAQWNRVMLAVCR
;
A
#
# COMPACT_ATOMS: atom_id res chain seq x y z
N MET A 1 34.51 -50.62 -36.82
CA MET A 1 33.42 -50.26 -37.77
C MET A 1 32.46 -49.38 -36.98
N LYS A 2 32.63 -48.05 -36.95
CA LYS A 2 32.20 -47.01 -37.91
C LYS A 2 30.67 -46.94 -38.07
N ALA A 3 30.18 -45.69 -37.96
CA ALA A 3 28.84 -45.16 -38.28
C ALA A 3 27.79 -45.29 -37.15
N MET A 4 26.93 -44.31 -36.84
CA MET A 4 26.55 -43.07 -37.53
C MET A 4 26.08 -42.01 -36.51
N PHE A 5 26.49 -40.77 -36.76
CA PHE A 5 25.77 -39.56 -36.34
C PHE A 5 24.36 -39.55 -36.96
N SER A 6 23.35 -39.18 -36.18
CA SER A 6 22.12 -38.59 -36.72
C SER A 6 21.57 -37.58 -35.72
N ALA A 7 21.92 -36.32 -35.98
CA ALA A 7 21.18 -35.17 -35.50
C ALA A 7 19.84 -35.14 -36.25
N LEU A 8 18.73 -35.08 -35.53
CA LEU A 8 17.47 -34.61 -36.08
C LEU A 8 16.90 -33.51 -35.18
N LEU A 9 16.75 -32.34 -35.81
CA LEU A 9 16.10 -31.16 -35.31
C LEU A 9 14.60 -31.42 -35.10
N CYS A 10 14.06 -30.89 -33.99
CA CYS A 10 12.69 -30.36 -33.90
C CYS A 10 12.78 -29.20 -32.89
N ALA A 11 13.21 -28.01 -33.33
CA ALA A 11 12.32 -26.97 -33.85
C ALA A 11 11.17 -26.65 -32.87
N SER A 12 11.53 -25.86 -31.86
CA SER A 12 10.79 -24.70 -31.33
C SER A 12 9.31 -24.58 -31.72
N SER A 13 8.41 -24.99 -30.85
CA SER A 13 7.05 -24.46 -30.78
C SER A 13 6.80 -23.84 -29.41
N LEU A 14 7.51 -22.74 -29.14
CA LEU A 14 7.07 -21.75 -28.16
C LEU A 14 5.90 -20.99 -28.80
N ASN A 15 4.68 -21.55 -28.72
CA ASN A 15 3.47 -20.75 -28.89
C ASN A 15 3.37 -19.85 -27.65
N ALA A 16 4.04 -18.70 -27.74
CA ALA A 16 3.90 -17.60 -26.82
C ALA A 16 2.42 -17.22 -26.74
N CYS A 17 1.96 -17.00 -25.51
CA CYS A 17 0.66 -16.45 -25.19
C CYS A 17 0.37 -15.25 -26.11
N GLN A 18 -0.60 -15.39 -27.01
CA GLN A 18 -1.18 -14.22 -27.66
C GLN A 18 -1.81 -13.38 -26.57
N ALA A 19 -1.36 -12.13 -26.46
CA ALA A 19 -2.02 -11.15 -25.61
C ALA A 19 -3.49 -11.07 -26.04
N PRO A 20 -4.47 -11.14 -25.12
CA PRO A 20 -5.85 -10.94 -25.47
C PRO A 20 -6.01 -9.55 -26.09
N THR A 21 -6.62 -9.50 -27.27
CA THR A 21 -6.98 -8.25 -27.94
C THR A 21 -7.90 -7.47 -27.02
N THR A 22 -7.44 -6.31 -26.55
CA THR A 22 -8.27 -5.39 -25.76
C THR A 22 -9.46 -4.98 -26.62
N PRO A 23 -10.70 -5.31 -26.24
CA PRO A 23 -11.87 -4.81 -26.95
C PRO A 23 -11.90 -3.28 -26.82
N GLU A 24 -12.07 -2.61 -27.95
CA GLU A 24 -12.22 -1.16 -28.01
C GLU A 24 -13.51 -0.76 -27.25
N PRO A 25 -13.47 0.22 -26.33
CA PRO A 25 -14.63 0.56 -25.51
C PRO A 25 -15.73 1.16 -26.39
N ARG A 26 -16.80 0.38 -26.60
CA ARG A 26 -18.02 0.83 -27.27
C ARG A 26 -18.71 1.89 -26.38
N GLN A 27 -18.61 3.16 -26.76
CA GLN A 27 -19.33 4.26 -26.11
C GLN A 27 -20.83 4.18 -26.47
N GLU A 28 -21.58 3.36 -25.74
CA GLU A 28 -23.01 3.57 -25.56
C GLU A 28 -23.20 4.73 -24.57
N LYS A 29 -24.19 5.59 -24.77
CA LYS A 29 -24.59 6.61 -23.78
C LYS A 29 -25.09 5.87 -22.53
N GLY A 30 -24.16 5.53 -21.64
CA GLY A 30 -24.33 4.64 -20.52
C GLY A 30 -23.27 4.94 -19.46
N VAL A 31 -23.53 4.46 -18.24
CA VAL A 31 -22.70 4.68 -17.06
C VAL A 31 -21.22 4.42 -17.38
N HIS A 32 -20.37 5.45 -17.20
CA HIS A 32 -18.92 5.31 -17.36
C HIS A 32 -18.36 4.52 -16.17
N ILE A 33 -17.79 3.35 -16.46
CA ILE A 33 -17.04 2.55 -15.49
C ILE A 33 -15.56 2.80 -15.78
N PRO A 34 -14.81 3.39 -14.84
CA PRO A 34 -13.40 3.67 -15.05
C PRO A 34 -12.59 2.37 -15.13
N SER A 35 -11.62 2.34 -16.04
CA SER A 35 -10.64 1.28 -16.17
C SER A 35 -9.65 1.27 -15.00
N ALA A 36 -8.95 0.16 -14.80
CA ALA A 36 -7.88 0.06 -13.80
C ALA A 36 -6.77 1.11 -14.02
N ALA A 37 -6.49 1.47 -15.28
CA ALA A 37 -5.51 2.50 -15.62
C ALA A 37 -5.99 3.90 -15.20
N GLU A 38 -7.28 4.22 -15.42
CA GLU A 38 -7.88 5.49 -14.99
C GLU A 38 -7.89 5.60 -13.47
N ILE A 39 -8.27 4.52 -12.76
CA ILE A 39 -8.25 4.47 -11.30
C ILE A 39 -6.82 4.67 -10.78
N SER A 40 -5.86 3.90 -11.28
CA SER A 40 -4.46 3.98 -10.81
C SER A 40 -3.84 5.35 -11.10
N GLY A 41 -4.12 5.93 -12.28
CA GLY A 41 -3.66 7.27 -12.64
C GLY A 41 -4.25 8.35 -11.72
N THR A 42 -5.54 8.25 -11.39
CA THR A 42 -6.20 9.17 -10.45
C THR A 42 -5.60 9.05 -9.05
N GLN A 43 -5.38 7.82 -8.57
CA GLN A 43 -4.76 7.58 -7.27
C GLN A 43 -3.32 8.09 -7.21
N GLU A 44 -2.53 7.88 -8.26
CA GLU A 44 -1.16 8.40 -8.33
C GLU A 44 -1.11 9.93 -8.23
N GLN A 45 -2.02 10.64 -8.89
CA GLN A 45 -2.12 12.10 -8.78
C GLN A 45 -2.53 12.53 -7.37
N HIS A 46 -3.47 11.80 -6.75
CA HIS A 46 -3.86 12.04 -5.37
C HIS A 46 -2.65 11.92 -4.42
N TYR A 47 -1.88 10.83 -4.49
CA TYR A 47 -0.71 10.64 -3.62
C TYR A 47 0.44 11.59 -3.93
N ALA A 48 0.59 12.04 -5.18
CA ALA A 48 1.53 13.11 -5.52
C ALA A 48 1.20 14.42 -4.78
N ALA A 49 -0.09 14.74 -4.61
CA ALA A 49 -0.53 15.91 -3.87
C ALA A 49 -0.43 15.73 -2.33
N GLN A 50 -0.71 14.53 -1.82
CA GLN A 50 -0.68 14.25 -0.38
C GLN A 50 0.74 14.10 0.20
N LEU A 51 1.68 13.56 -0.59
CA LEU A 51 3.05 13.30 -0.15
C LEU A 51 3.73 14.53 0.49
N PRO A 52 3.81 15.72 -0.14
CA PRO A 52 4.45 16.87 0.48
C PRO A 52 3.75 17.35 1.75
N LEU A 53 2.43 17.21 1.83
CA LEU A 53 1.66 17.56 3.03
C LEU A 53 2.06 16.66 4.20
N LEU A 54 2.09 15.34 3.98
CA LEU A 54 2.48 14.39 5.00
C LEU A 54 3.94 14.56 5.43
N GLN A 55 4.84 14.80 4.47
CA GLN A 55 6.27 15.04 4.74
C GLN A 55 6.53 16.28 5.62
N ALA A 56 5.65 17.28 5.55
CA ALA A 56 5.76 18.48 6.38
C ALA A 56 5.25 18.30 7.82
N ARG A 57 4.57 17.18 8.12
CA ARG A 57 4.01 16.92 9.45
C ARG A 57 5.04 16.37 10.42
N ASN A 58 4.78 16.55 11.71
CA ASN A 58 5.56 15.96 12.78
C ASN A 58 4.68 15.01 13.60
N ALA A 59 4.88 13.70 13.40
CA ALA A 59 4.07 12.67 14.05
C ALA A 59 4.07 12.75 15.58
N SER A 60 5.21 13.08 16.18
CA SER A 60 5.32 13.16 17.64
C SER A 60 4.60 14.39 18.19
N ALA A 61 4.70 15.54 17.52
CA ALA A 61 3.98 16.75 17.91
C ALA A 61 2.47 16.56 17.74
N ASP A 62 2.04 15.97 16.62
CA ASP A 62 0.64 15.70 16.34
C ASP A 62 0.04 14.69 17.34
N ALA A 63 0.78 13.64 17.70
CA ALA A 63 0.37 12.68 18.72
C ALA A 63 0.19 13.36 20.09
N ASN A 64 1.14 14.20 20.51
CA ASN A 64 1.02 14.96 21.76
C ASN A 64 -0.18 15.91 21.75
N ALA A 65 -0.43 16.60 20.64
CA ALA A 65 -1.62 17.44 20.50
C ALA A 65 -2.92 16.62 20.60
N SER A 66 -2.96 15.43 19.99
CA SER A 66 -4.09 14.50 20.07
C SER A 66 -4.35 14.05 21.52
N ILE A 67 -3.28 13.70 22.26
CA ILE A 67 -3.34 13.35 23.68
C ILE A 67 -3.92 14.50 24.52
N GLN A 68 -3.49 15.73 24.26
CA GLN A 68 -4.02 16.93 24.95
C GLN A 68 -5.51 17.15 24.66
N GLN A 69 -5.99 16.73 23.49
CA GLN A 69 -7.41 16.74 23.13
C GLN A 69 -8.19 15.53 23.69
N GLY A 70 -7.55 14.66 24.46
CA GLY A 70 -8.16 13.43 25.01
C GLY A 70 -8.32 12.30 24.01
N LYS A 71 -7.78 12.45 22.78
CA LYS A 71 -7.83 11.43 21.73
C LYS A 71 -6.61 10.52 21.83
N ARG A 72 -6.86 9.21 21.89
CA ARG A 72 -5.81 8.19 22.01
C ARG A 72 -6.15 7.04 21.08
N TYR A 73 -5.27 6.77 20.12
CA TYR A 73 -5.43 5.68 19.16
C TYR A 73 -4.07 5.33 18.55
N PHE A 74 -3.94 4.08 18.12
CA PHE A 74 -2.80 3.64 17.32
C PHE A 74 -3.09 3.80 15.83
N LEU A 75 -2.05 4.12 15.05
CA LEU A 75 -2.10 4.15 13.60
C LEU A 75 -1.70 2.79 13.02
N CYS A 76 -2.51 2.25 12.11
CA CYS A 76 -2.26 0.96 11.47
C CYS A 76 -1.94 1.04 9.97
N ASN A 77 -1.37 -0.07 9.49
CA ASN A 77 -1.31 -0.45 8.08
C ASN A 77 -2.40 -1.48 7.78
N ALA A 78 -3.28 -1.16 6.83
CA ALA A 78 -4.40 -1.98 6.36
C ALA A 78 -3.99 -2.86 5.16
N GLY A 79 -3.03 -3.76 5.35
CA GLY A 79 -2.69 -4.79 4.38
C GLY A 79 -3.44 -6.10 4.61
N ARG A 80 -2.87 -7.22 4.14
CA ARG A 80 -3.38 -8.59 4.42
C ARG A 80 -3.51 -8.92 5.91
N SER A 81 -2.71 -8.24 6.74
CA SER A 81 -2.85 -8.25 8.19
C SER A 81 -2.73 -6.81 8.69
N THR A 82 -3.56 -6.44 9.65
CA THR A 82 -3.41 -5.16 10.35
C THR A 82 -2.14 -5.19 11.19
N THR A 83 -1.23 -4.27 10.92
CA THR A 83 -0.02 -4.07 11.74
C THR A 83 0.00 -2.66 12.30
N VAL A 84 0.63 -2.48 13.46
CA VAL A 84 0.80 -1.18 14.12
C VAL A 84 2.29 -0.84 14.11
N PRO A 85 2.75 -0.06 13.11
CA PRO A 85 4.17 0.25 12.97
C PRO A 85 4.75 0.86 14.24
N GLY A 86 6.03 0.59 14.52
CA GLY A 86 6.72 1.16 15.68
C GLY A 86 6.42 0.51 17.03
N ILE A 87 5.50 -0.48 17.10
CA ILE A 87 5.22 -1.28 18.29
C ILE A 87 5.45 -2.75 17.95
N ALA A 88 6.18 -3.47 18.81
CA ALA A 88 6.40 -4.90 18.62
C ALA A 88 5.05 -5.66 18.77
N PRO A 89 4.80 -6.73 17.98
CA PRO A 89 3.50 -7.41 17.97
C PRO A 89 3.07 -7.96 19.35
N ASP A 90 4.01 -8.47 20.13
CA ASP A 90 3.79 -8.97 21.49
C ASP A 90 3.41 -7.86 22.46
N VAL A 91 4.05 -6.68 22.34
CA VAL A 91 3.68 -5.48 23.10
C VAL A 91 2.29 -5.00 22.70
N TYR A 92 2.01 -4.93 21.40
CA TYR A 92 0.70 -4.50 20.91
C TYR A 92 -0.42 -5.44 21.36
N ALA A 93 -0.19 -6.76 21.37
CA ALA A 93 -1.15 -7.74 21.87
C ALA A 93 -1.60 -7.48 23.32
N GLN A 94 -0.73 -6.86 24.15
CA GLN A 94 -1.04 -6.52 25.54
C GLN A 94 -1.83 -5.20 25.68
N VAL A 95 -1.70 -4.28 24.72
CA VAL A 95 -2.27 -2.92 24.81
C VAL A 95 -3.41 -2.65 23.83
N ARG A 96 -3.70 -3.56 22.90
CA ARG A 96 -4.71 -3.36 21.84
C ARG A 96 -6.12 -3.05 22.35
N ASP A 97 -6.46 -3.51 23.56
CA ASP A 97 -7.78 -3.28 24.17
C ASP A 97 -7.85 -1.95 24.95
N LYS A 98 -6.73 -1.21 25.04
CA LYS A 98 -6.62 0.07 25.77
C LYS A 98 -6.87 1.29 24.89
N CYS A 99 -6.47 1.19 23.62
CA CYS A 99 -6.64 2.25 22.64
C CYS A 99 -7.15 1.69 21.32
N PRO A 100 -8.16 2.33 20.69
CA PRO A 100 -8.60 1.96 19.36
C PRO A 100 -7.47 2.10 18.34
N THR A 101 -7.66 1.48 17.18
CA THR A 101 -6.69 1.49 16.09
C THR A 101 -7.35 2.04 14.83
N GLU A 102 -6.71 3.01 14.21
CA GLU A 102 -7.18 3.71 13.00
C GLU A 102 -6.11 3.61 11.92
N CYS A 103 -6.46 3.35 10.67
CA CYS A 103 -5.49 3.27 9.59
C CYS A 103 -5.43 4.59 8.83
N LEU A 104 -4.23 5.03 8.49
CA LEU A 104 -4.05 6.15 7.57
C LEU A 104 -4.56 5.74 6.17
N GLU A 105 -5.15 6.70 5.47
CA GLU A 105 -5.53 6.52 4.06
C GLU A 105 -4.31 6.13 3.22
N GLY A 106 -4.51 5.24 2.24
CA GLY A 106 -3.42 4.76 1.37
C GLY A 106 -2.42 3.81 2.02
N VAL A 107 -2.53 3.52 3.31
CA VAL A 107 -1.67 2.52 3.94
C VAL A 107 -2.26 1.13 3.75
N THR A 108 -2.15 0.62 2.52
CA THR A 108 -2.71 -0.67 2.07
C THR A 108 -1.66 -1.54 1.37
N ASP A 109 -1.99 -2.79 1.02
CA ASP A 109 -1.10 -3.69 0.27
C ASP A 109 -1.14 -3.50 -1.25
N ALA A 110 -2.07 -2.69 -1.77
CA ALA A 110 -2.15 -2.34 -3.18
C ALA A 110 -1.31 -1.08 -3.49
N ILE A 111 -0.44 -1.14 -4.50
CA ILE A 111 0.37 -0.02 -4.96
C ILE A 111 -0.13 0.44 -6.33
N TYR A 112 -0.43 1.75 -6.45
CA TYR A 112 -0.99 2.33 -7.67
C TYR A 112 0.11 2.89 -8.60
N GLY A 113 1.28 3.19 -8.04
CA GLY A 113 2.46 3.67 -8.75
C GLY A 113 3.52 4.23 -7.80
N GLU A 114 4.38 5.08 -8.34
CA GLU A 114 5.58 5.54 -7.64
C GLU A 114 5.28 6.56 -6.54
N ASN A 115 4.34 7.47 -6.76
CA ASN A 115 3.97 8.44 -5.73
C ASN A 115 3.27 7.76 -4.57
N HIS A 116 2.40 6.77 -4.84
CA HIS A 116 1.79 5.98 -3.79
C HIS A 116 2.84 5.21 -2.98
N ARG A 117 3.84 4.60 -3.63
CA ARG A 117 4.93 3.88 -2.93
C ARG A 117 5.72 4.81 -2.01
N ARG A 118 6.05 6.02 -2.47
CA ARG A 118 6.75 7.03 -1.68
C ARG A 118 5.89 7.50 -0.51
N TYR A 119 4.61 7.78 -0.76
CA TYR A 119 3.63 8.12 0.26
C TYR A 119 3.53 7.06 1.34
N LEU A 120 3.36 5.79 0.95
CA LEU A 120 3.25 4.65 1.86
C LEU A 120 4.46 4.56 2.79
N THR A 121 5.67 4.74 2.25
CA THR A 121 6.91 4.72 3.03
C THR A 121 6.90 5.80 4.11
N VAL A 122 6.53 7.04 3.75
CA VAL A 122 6.45 8.16 4.71
C VAL A 122 5.32 7.95 5.71
N ALA A 123 4.17 7.43 5.29
CA ALA A 123 3.02 7.16 6.14
C ALA A 123 3.31 6.09 7.20
N LEU A 124 4.04 5.03 6.83
CA LEU A 124 4.46 4.00 7.77
C LEU A 124 5.46 4.52 8.82
N ASP A 125 6.41 5.37 8.41
CA ASP A 125 7.33 6.01 9.36
C ASP A 125 6.60 6.99 10.28
N TYR A 126 5.69 7.81 9.73
CA TYR A 126 4.82 8.70 10.49
C TYR A 126 4.02 7.91 11.54
N ALA A 127 3.36 6.82 11.13
CA ALA A 127 2.61 5.95 12.03
C ALA A 127 3.50 5.35 13.12
N ALA A 128 4.72 4.90 12.77
CA ALA A 128 5.66 4.36 13.74
C ALA A 128 6.06 5.37 14.82
N GLN A 129 6.33 6.61 14.43
CA GLN A 129 6.66 7.67 15.38
C GLN A 129 5.47 8.05 16.26
N TRP A 130 4.28 8.21 15.67
CA TRP A 130 3.02 8.45 16.40
C TRP A 130 2.77 7.38 17.46
N ASN A 131 2.87 6.11 17.06
CA ASN A 131 2.57 4.96 17.91
C ASN A 131 3.51 4.84 19.10
N ARG A 132 4.79 5.22 18.95
CA ARG A 132 5.74 5.25 20.08
C ARG A 132 5.31 6.25 21.15
N VAL A 133 4.79 7.42 20.75
CA VAL A 133 4.26 8.42 21.69
C VAL A 133 2.98 7.91 22.35
N MET A 134 2.05 7.37 21.55
CA MET A 134 0.77 6.85 22.06
C MET A 134 0.95 5.66 23.01
N LEU A 135 1.97 4.83 22.81
CA LEU A 135 2.25 3.68 23.68
C LEU A 135 2.46 4.11 25.15
N ALA A 136 2.93 5.33 25.41
CA ALA A 136 3.11 5.81 26.79
C ALA A 136 1.78 6.08 27.51
N VAL A 137 0.70 6.36 26.77
CA VAL A 137 -0.62 6.72 27.32
C VAL A 137 -1.70 5.67 27.09
N CYS A 138 -1.37 4.63 26.33
CA CYS A 138 -2.25 3.52 25.96
C CYS A 138 -1.91 2.21 26.70
N ARG A 139 -1.18 2.27 27.81
CA ARG A 139 -0.87 1.10 28.67
C ARG A 139 -1.93 0.94 29.76
#